data_AF-A0A9W6GHF3-F1
#
_entry.id   AF-A0A9W6GHF3-F1
#
_cell.length_a   1.000
_cell.length_b   1.000
_cell.length_c   1.000
_cell.angle_alpha   90.00
_cell.angle_beta   90.00
_cell.angle_gamma   90.00
#
_symmetry.space_group_name_H-M   'P 1'
#
loop_
_entity.id
_entity.type
_entity.pdbx_description
1 polymer ?
#
loop_
_entity_poly.entity_id
_entity_poly.type
_entity_poly.pdbx_seq_one_letter_code
_entity_poly.pdbx_strand_id
1 'polypeptide(L)'
;MFKNISYVTVAFIYINILGYFFHAVVSRNLGPVQYGEFMVLYSFMLTVGNITSLLGAVSIKIVVENFVYRYELLRSLRKLAFFIGTMFAISICLGSLFLKNFLHVTQLYYFFIIALSWFGMFMVTVEKSFLQSTNRFHLFAFSSIFELTLRFFAAVLLLFIGLKVGGVLLASTIALFCTLIFLFYKNKNFFGQKASLNIKNIIKTSLYISPSGFFVYADDIFIRRIFDWHTAGLFASVSIVGKVLVWLTITILGVYFPEFVKLKNSGKFKNVIFQMFGIVVLAEILAQLVIFITGKPLFLLLFGYKFEPAVQFLPYYFWAILPLLFNIVFISIATALERGFYLIYLHLIFYYSGFILISFNSVYDYFKYIFLINLIFFTIYACFFRKDVYNK
;
A
#
# COMPACT_ATOMS: atom_id res chain seq x y z
N MET A 1 25.61 -6.98 -6.37
CA MET A 1 24.48 -7.20 -5.44
C MET A 1 24.38 -6.10 -4.38
N PHE A 2 25.41 -5.89 -3.54
CA PHE A 2 25.41 -4.86 -2.48
C PHE A 2 25.09 -3.44 -2.97
N LYS A 3 25.67 -3.01 -4.10
CA LYS A 3 25.39 -1.71 -4.71
C LYS A 3 23.92 -1.52 -5.13
N ASN A 4 23.23 -2.59 -5.53
CA ASN A 4 21.82 -2.51 -5.91
C ASN A 4 20.92 -2.41 -4.67
N ILE A 5 21.25 -3.16 -3.62
CA ILE A 5 20.57 -3.10 -2.32
C ILE A 5 20.71 -1.69 -1.75
N SER A 6 21.91 -1.11 -1.74
CA SER A 6 22.12 0.23 -1.19
C SER A 6 21.29 1.30 -1.90
N TYR A 7 21.16 1.26 -3.23
CA TYR A 7 20.32 2.22 -3.95
C TYR A 7 18.85 2.13 -3.53
N VAL A 8 18.31 0.92 -3.43
CA VAL A 8 16.90 0.71 -3.08
C VAL A 8 16.65 1.06 -1.62
N THR A 9 17.55 0.69 -0.71
CA THR A 9 17.42 1.02 0.72
C THR A 9 17.49 2.52 0.97
N VAL A 10 18.45 3.22 0.37
CA VAL A 10 18.56 4.69 0.50
C VAL A 10 17.33 5.38 -0.06
N ALA A 11 16.84 4.94 -1.23
CA ALA A 11 15.61 5.46 -1.80
C ALA A 11 14.41 5.20 -0.89
N PHE A 12 14.28 4.01 -0.32
CA PHE A 12 13.19 3.67 0.59
C PHE A 12 13.19 4.56 1.84
N ILE A 13 14.35 4.76 2.48
CA ILE A 13 14.48 5.64 3.65
C ILE A 13 14.07 7.07 3.27
N TYR A 14 14.61 7.61 2.17
CA TYR A 14 14.26 8.94 1.69
C TYR A 14 12.76 9.09 1.42
N ILE A 15 12.17 8.10 0.74
CA ILE A 15 10.75 8.10 0.36
C ILE A 15 9.84 8.12 1.60
N ASN A 16 10.16 7.33 2.62
CA ASN A 16 9.37 7.32 3.85
C ASN A 16 9.48 8.65 4.60
N ILE A 17 10.70 9.17 4.77
CA ILE A 17 10.93 10.46 5.45
C ILE A 17 10.19 11.59 4.74
N LEU A 18 10.37 11.71 3.42
CA LEU A 18 9.69 12.74 2.63
C LEU A 18 8.17 12.52 2.58
N GLY A 19 7.71 11.28 2.67
CA GLY A 19 6.29 10.93 2.81
C GLY A 19 5.67 11.51 4.07
N TYR A 20 6.34 11.40 5.23
CA TYR A 20 5.87 12.04 6.46
C TYR A 20 5.87 13.56 6.35
N PHE A 21 6.91 14.17 5.76
CA PHE A 21 6.91 15.61 5.51
C PHE A 21 5.76 16.05 4.59
N PHE A 22 5.47 15.28 3.54
CA PHE A 22 4.33 15.52 2.67
C PHE A 22 3.01 15.52 3.46
N HIS A 23 2.75 14.49 4.26
CA HIS A 23 1.53 14.42 5.06
C HIS A 23 1.46 15.53 6.11
N ALA A 24 2.59 15.92 6.71
CA ALA A 24 2.69 17.01 7.67
C ALA A 24 2.34 18.38 7.07
N VAL A 25 2.83 18.67 5.86
CA VAL A 25 2.49 19.92 5.17
C VAL A 25 1.03 19.93 4.72
N VAL A 26 0.57 18.83 4.13
CA VAL A 26 -0.80 18.70 3.61
C VAL A 26 -1.83 18.79 4.74
N SER A 27 -1.62 18.11 5.86
CA SER A 27 -2.58 18.12 6.98
C SER A 27 -2.73 19.49 7.62
N ARG A 28 -1.61 20.23 7.78
CA ARG A 28 -1.63 21.57 8.37
C ARG A 28 -2.36 22.60 7.52
N ASN A 29 -2.16 22.54 6.20
CA ASN A 29 -2.81 23.45 5.27
C ASN A 29 -4.30 23.16 5.10
N LEU A 30 -4.69 21.88 5.04
CA LEU A 30 -6.08 21.48 4.82
C LEU A 30 -6.92 21.50 6.11
N GLY A 31 -6.31 21.25 7.27
CA GLY A 31 -7.01 21.00 8.52
C GLY A 31 -7.79 19.68 8.52
N PRO A 32 -8.40 19.26 9.64
CA PRO A 32 -8.95 17.91 9.80
C PRO A 32 -10.01 17.52 8.77
N VAL A 33 -10.96 18.43 8.46
CA VAL A 33 -12.08 18.14 7.54
C VAL A 33 -11.60 17.84 6.12
N GLN A 34 -10.85 18.76 5.51
CA GLN A 34 -10.35 18.59 4.15
C GLN A 34 -9.24 17.53 4.08
N TYR A 35 -8.49 17.33 5.17
CA TYR A 35 -7.52 16.25 5.24
C TYR A 35 -8.19 14.87 5.26
N GLY A 36 -9.32 14.73 5.96
CA GLY A 36 -10.13 13.51 5.92
C GLY A 36 -10.65 13.22 4.50
N GLU A 37 -11.12 14.24 3.79
CA GLU A 37 -11.52 14.12 2.39
C GLU A 37 -10.37 13.72 1.47
N PHE A 38 -9.23 14.38 1.62
CA PHE A 38 -8.01 14.01 0.91
C PHE A 38 -7.61 12.56 1.18
N MET A 39 -7.60 12.12 2.44
CA MET A 39 -7.13 10.78 2.81
C MET A 39 -8.02 9.67 2.26
N VAL A 40 -9.33 9.87 2.21
CA VAL A 40 -10.26 8.91 1.59
C VAL A 40 -10.02 8.81 0.09
N LEU A 41 -9.91 9.94 -0.60
CA LEU A 41 -9.66 9.99 -2.05
C LEU A 41 -8.26 9.48 -2.41
N TYR A 42 -7.26 9.80 -1.60
CA TYR A 42 -5.89 9.35 -1.77
C TYR A 42 -5.77 7.84 -1.53
N SER A 43 -6.44 7.31 -0.50
CA SER A 43 -6.46 5.86 -0.25
C SER A 43 -7.20 5.12 -1.35
N PHE A 44 -8.34 5.64 -1.80
CA PHE A 44 -9.03 5.14 -2.99
C PHE A 44 -8.12 5.17 -4.21
N MET A 45 -7.39 6.26 -4.44
CA MET A 45 -6.40 6.37 -5.52
C MET A 45 -5.30 5.30 -5.41
N LEU A 46 -4.83 4.97 -4.21
CA LEU A 46 -3.78 3.97 -3.99
C LEU A 46 -4.28 2.51 -4.09
N THR A 47 -5.58 2.23 -4.02
CA THR A 47 -6.11 0.84 -4.10
C THR A 47 -5.67 0.11 -5.36
N VAL A 48 -5.62 0.80 -6.50
CA VAL A 48 -5.17 0.22 -7.77
C VAL A 48 -3.71 -0.25 -7.68
N GLY A 49 -2.93 0.29 -6.75
CA GLY A 49 -1.55 -0.09 -6.48
C GLY A 49 -1.36 -1.58 -6.23
N ASN A 50 -2.36 -2.24 -5.63
CA ASN A 50 -2.33 -3.70 -5.45
C ASN A 50 -2.46 -4.44 -6.78
N ILE A 51 -3.29 -3.94 -7.69
CA ILE A 51 -3.49 -4.54 -9.00
C ILE A 51 -2.28 -4.25 -9.91
N THR A 52 -1.72 -3.04 -9.84
CA THR A 52 -0.53 -2.70 -10.60
C THR A 52 0.69 -3.48 -10.10
N SER A 53 0.84 -3.71 -8.79
CA SER A 53 1.95 -4.51 -8.25
C SER A 53 1.94 -5.96 -8.77
N LEU A 54 0.76 -6.56 -8.96
CA LEU A 54 0.59 -7.86 -9.63
C LEU A 54 1.12 -7.82 -11.07
N LEU A 55 0.73 -6.79 -11.84
CA LEU A 55 1.23 -6.59 -13.20
C LEU A 55 2.76 -6.39 -13.19
N GLY A 56 3.28 -5.69 -12.19
CA GLY A 56 4.72 -5.46 -12.03
C GLY A 56 5.49 -6.76 -11.79
N ALA A 57 5.08 -7.55 -10.80
CA ALA A 57 5.71 -8.85 -10.51
C ALA A 57 5.68 -9.79 -11.73
N VAL A 58 4.54 -9.85 -12.43
CA VAL A 58 4.40 -10.61 -13.67
C VAL A 58 5.34 -10.10 -14.77
N SER A 59 5.43 -8.77 -14.94
CA SER A 59 6.31 -8.13 -15.92
C SER A 59 7.78 -8.48 -15.64
N ILE A 60 8.18 -8.48 -14.36
CA ILE A 60 9.53 -8.86 -13.95
C ILE A 60 9.81 -10.30 -14.38
N LYS A 61 8.96 -11.23 -13.95
CA LYS A 61 9.11 -12.66 -14.23
C LYS A 61 9.22 -12.96 -15.73
N ILE A 62 8.29 -12.47 -16.53
CA ILE A 62 8.23 -12.76 -17.97
C ILE A 62 9.48 -12.25 -18.69
N VAL A 63 9.93 -11.03 -18.35
CA VAL A 63 11.12 -10.44 -18.99
C VAL A 63 12.40 -11.15 -18.56
N VAL A 64 12.50 -11.60 -17.31
CA VAL A 64 13.68 -12.36 -16.83
C VAL A 64 13.75 -13.75 -17.47
N GLU A 65 12.63 -14.47 -17.55
CA GLU A 65 12.57 -15.81 -18.17
C GLU A 65 12.85 -15.78 -19.68
N ASN A 66 12.52 -14.67 -20.36
CA ASN A 66 12.63 -14.53 -21.81
C ASN A 66 13.48 -13.31 -22.20
N PHE A 67 14.63 -13.15 -21.54
CA PHE A 67 15.45 -11.95 -21.59
C PHE A 67 15.92 -11.54 -23.00
N VAL A 68 16.06 -12.51 -23.91
CA VAL A 68 16.38 -12.27 -25.34
C VAL A 68 15.33 -11.36 -25.99
N TYR A 69 14.05 -11.56 -25.67
CA TYR A 69 12.91 -10.82 -26.24
C TYR A 69 12.46 -9.64 -25.37
N ARG A 70 13.29 -9.18 -24.43
CA ARG A 70 12.94 -8.17 -23.41
C ARG A 70 12.25 -6.90 -23.97
N TYR A 71 12.68 -6.40 -25.13
CA TYR A 71 12.10 -5.20 -25.73
C TYR A 71 10.77 -5.46 -26.46
N GLU A 72 10.59 -6.64 -27.05
CA GLU A 72 9.30 -7.09 -27.60
C GLU A 72 8.29 -7.29 -26.48
N LEU A 73 8.71 -7.90 -25.38
CA LEU A 73 7.91 -8.08 -24.19
C LEU A 73 7.55 -6.75 -23.53
N LEU A 74 8.49 -5.80 -23.42
CA LEU A 74 8.19 -4.45 -22.95
C LEU A 74 7.10 -3.77 -23.78
N ARG A 75 7.17 -3.86 -25.11
CA ARG A 75 6.14 -3.30 -26.01
C ARG A 75 4.78 -3.99 -25.83
N SER A 76 4.75 -5.30 -25.65
CA SER A 76 3.52 -6.04 -25.37
C SER A 76 2.93 -5.70 -24.00
N LEU A 77 3.78 -5.60 -22.96
CA LEU A 77 3.38 -5.22 -21.61
C LEU A 77 2.88 -3.77 -21.54
N ARG A 78 3.48 -2.84 -22.28
CA ARG A 78 2.97 -1.47 -22.44
C ARG A 78 1.56 -1.46 -23.04
N LYS A 79 1.32 -2.27 -24.09
CA LYS A 79 -0.01 -2.40 -24.69
C LYS A 79 -1.02 -2.97 -23.70
N LEU A 80 -0.62 -3.99 -22.92
CA LEU A 80 -1.46 -4.56 -21.88
C LEU A 80 -1.78 -3.54 -20.78
N ALA A 81 -0.77 -2.82 -20.28
CA ALA A 81 -0.95 -1.76 -19.29
C ALA A 81 -1.83 -0.61 -19.80
N PHE A 82 -1.68 -0.22 -21.07
CA PHE A 82 -2.56 0.76 -21.70
C PHE A 82 -4.01 0.30 -21.70
N PHE A 83 -4.27 -0.95 -22.09
CA PHE A 83 -5.62 -1.49 -22.16
C PHE A 83 -6.25 -1.61 -20.77
N ILE A 84 -5.55 -2.24 -19.82
CA ILE A 84 -6.03 -2.39 -18.44
C ILE A 84 -6.19 -1.03 -17.78
N GLY A 85 -5.19 -0.15 -17.89
CA GLY A 85 -5.26 1.19 -17.31
C GLY A 85 -6.40 2.03 -17.86
N THR A 86 -6.64 1.99 -19.18
CA THR A 86 -7.78 2.66 -19.80
C THR A 86 -9.10 2.06 -19.35
N MET A 87 -9.21 0.74 -19.25
CA MET A 87 -10.40 0.06 -18.75
C MET A 87 -10.75 0.53 -17.33
N PHE A 88 -9.77 0.52 -16.42
CA PHE A 88 -9.94 0.96 -15.03
C PHE A 88 -10.28 2.46 -14.93
N ALA A 89 -9.64 3.30 -15.74
CA ALA A 89 -9.94 4.74 -15.79
C ALA A 89 -11.38 4.99 -16.27
N ILE A 90 -11.82 4.32 -17.35
CA ILE A 90 -13.20 4.41 -17.87
C ILE A 90 -14.20 3.93 -16.81
N SER A 91 -13.91 2.81 -16.13
CA SER A 91 -14.78 2.29 -15.07
C SER A 91 -15.00 3.31 -13.94
N ILE A 92 -13.96 4.03 -13.49
CA ILE A 92 -14.14 5.11 -12.50
C ILE A 92 -14.96 6.26 -13.09
N CYS A 93 -14.65 6.70 -14.32
CA CYS A 93 -15.37 7.82 -14.93
C CYS A 93 -16.88 7.53 -15.02
N LEU A 94 -17.25 6.33 -15.47
CA LEU A 94 -18.64 5.88 -15.55
C LEU A 94 -19.28 5.69 -14.15
N GLY A 95 -18.52 5.17 -13.19
CA GLY A 95 -18.97 4.98 -11.81
C GLY A 95 -18.91 6.24 -10.93
N SER A 96 -18.44 7.37 -11.45
CA SER A 96 -18.06 8.55 -10.64
C SER A 96 -19.22 9.13 -9.84
N LEU A 97 -20.44 9.14 -10.40
CA LEU A 97 -21.63 9.63 -9.69
C LEU A 97 -22.00 8.71 -8.52
N PHE A 98 -21.99 7.39 -8.76
CA PHE A 98 -22.23 6.40 -7.72
C PHE A 98 -21.18 6.50 -6.62
N LEU A 99 -19.90 6.59 -7.00
CA LEU A 99 -18.78 6.72 -6.06
C LEU A 99 -18.83 8.02 -5.27
N LYS A 100 -19.20 9.14 -5.88
CA LYS A 100 -19.38 10.42 -5.18
C LYS A 100 -20.43 10.30 -4.09
N ASN A 101 -21.59 9.71 -4.42
CA ASN A 101 -22.68 9.52 -3.46
C ASN A 101 -22.31 8.51 -2.38
N PHE A 102 -21.67 7.40 -2.78
CA PHE A 102 -21.23 6.35 -1.86
C PHE A 102 -20.19 6.85 -0.85
N LEU A 103 -19.20 7.62 -1.31
CA LEU A 103 -18.13 8.18 -0.48
C LEU A 103 -18.46 9.56 0.12
N HIS A 104 -19.63 10.12 -0.18
CA HIS A 104 -20.07 11.45 0.28
C HIS A 104 -19.07 12.59 -0.01
N VAL A 105 -18.40 12.51 -1.16
CA VAL A 105 -17.33 13.41 -1.60
C VAL A 105 -17.91 14.72 -2.14
N THR A 106 -17.25 15.85 -1.86
CA THR A 106 -17.76 17.17 -2.23
C THR A 106 -17.79 17.39 -3.73
N GLN A 107 -16.69 17.07 -4.42
CA GLN A 107 -16.50 17.38 -5.84
C GLN A 107 -16.38 16.14 -6.72
N LEU A 108 -17.10 16.14 -7.84
CA LEU A 108 -17.07 15.03 -8.81
C LEU A 108 -15.72 14.94 -9.53
N TYR A 109 -15.05 16.08 -9.77
CA TYR A 109 -13.84 16.12 -10.58
C TYR A 109 -12.65 15.37 -9.97
N TYR A 110 -12.67 15.10 -8.65
CA TYR A 110 -11.66 14.26 -8.01
C TYR A 110 -11.57 12.88 -8.64
N PHE A 111 -12.69 12.29 -9.07
CA PHE A 111 -12.69 10.98 -9.71
C PHE A 111 -12.04 10.98 -11.10
N PHE A 112 -12.09 12.09 -11.83
CA PHE A 112 -11.37 12.22 -13.10
C PHE A 112 -9.85 12.31 -12.88
N ILE A 113 -9.42 13.00 -11.83
CA ILE A 113 -8.01 13.04 -11.42
C ILE A 113 -7.53 11.62 -11.04
N ILE A 114 -8.33 10.90 -10.25
CA ILE A 114 -8.01 9.54 -9.83
C ILE A 114 -7.99 8.57 -11.02
N ALA A 115 -8.93 8.68 -11.96
CA ALA A 115 -8.96 7.89 -13.18
C ALA A 115 -7.67 8.09 -14.00
N LEU A 116 -7.22 9.34 -14.15
CA LEU A 116 -5.97 9.67 -14.83
C LEU A 116 -4.74 9.12 -14.08
N SER A 117 -4.73 9.22 -12.75
CA SER A 117 -3.70 8.60 -11.90
C SER A 117 -3.66 7.08 -12.07
N TRP A 118 -4.80 6.39 -12.09
CA TRP A 118 -4.85 4.94 -12.25
C TRP A 118 -4.26 4.51 -13.60
N PHE A 119 -4.63 5.19 -14.68
CA PHE A 119 -4.02 4.97 -15.99
C PHE A 119 -2.49 5.12 -15.94
N GLY A 120 -2.00 6.22 -15.35
CA GLY A 120 -0.57 6.46 -15.19
C GLY A 120 0.14 5.39 -14.34
N MET A 121 -0.51 4.90 -13.28
CA MET A 121 0.07 3.90 -12.37
C MET A 121 0.31 2.56 -13.05
N PHE A 122 -0.62 2.12 -13.92
CA PHE A 122 -0.42 0.91 -14.73
C PHE A 122 0.80 1.04 -15.65
N MET A 123 0.93 2.20 -16.31
CA MET A 123 2.05 2.48 -17.22
C MET A 123 3.40 2.56 -16.52
N VAL A 124 3.48 3.37 -15.44
CA VAL A 124 4.69 3.54 -14.64
C VAL A 124 5.17 2.20 -14.07
N THR A 125 4.23 1.34 -13.65
CA THR A 125 4.58 0.04 -13.07
C THR A 125 5.29 -0.87 -14.07
N VAL A 126 4.84 -0.93 -15.33
CA VAL A 126 5.52 -1.72 -16.37
C VAL A 126 6.94 -1.20 -16.62
N GLU A 127 7.11 0.12 -16.72
CA GLU A 127 8.43 0.72 -16.95
C GLU A 127 9.40 0.49 -15.78
N LYS A 128 8.93 0.68 -14.55
CA LYS A 128 9.71 0.43 -13.33
C LYS A 128 10.09 -1.05 -13.22
N SER A 129 9.16 -1.94 -13.54
CA SER A 129 9.39 -3.39 -13.56
C SER A 129 10.46 -3.77 -14.58
N PHE A 130 10.43 -3.18 -15.77
CA PHE A 130 11.45 -3.42 -16.79
C PHE A 130 12.86 -3.00 -16.35
N LEU A 131 12.98 -1.89 -15.61
CA LEU A 131 14.25 -1.49 -14.99
C LEU A 131 14.74 -2.54 -13.99
N GLN A 132 13.85 -3.10 -13.17
CA GLN A 132 14.19 -4.17 -12.24
C GLN A 132 14.61 -5.45 -12.98
N SER A 133 13.88 -5.89 -14.01
CA SER A 133 14.21 -7.06 -14.83
C SER A 133 15.56 -6.97 -15.53
N THR A 134 15.99 -5.74 -15.86
CA THR A 134 17.25 -5.47 -16.56
C THR A 134 18.39 -5.11 -15.59
N ASN A 135 18.21 -5.32 -14.29
CA ASN A 135 19.17 -5.02 -13.23
C ASN A 135 19.55 -3.52 -13.13
N ARG A 136 18.72 -2.61 -13.65
CA ARG A 136 18.93 -1.15 -13.59
C ARG A 136 18.28 -0.53 -12.35
N PHE A 137 18.61 -1.09 -11.18
CA PHE A 137 18.03 -0.69 -9.89
C PHE A 137 18.29 0.76 -9.50
N HIS A 138 19.42 1.34 -9.94
CA HIS A 138 19.71 2.76 -9.72
C HIS A 138 18.69 3.69 -10.38
N LEU A 139 18.25 3.38 -11.62
CA LEU A 139 17.19 4.15 -12.31
C LEU A 139 15.83 3.92 -11.66
N PHE A 140 15.55 2.70 -11.20
CA PHE A 140 14.33 2.40 -10.46
C PHE A 140 14.25 3.22 -9.17
N ALA A 141 15.30 3.16 -8.35
CA ALA A 141 15.43 3.92 -7.11
C ALA A 141 15.30 5.43 -7.37
N PHE A 142 16.03 5.96 -8.36
CA PHE A 142 15.94 7.36 -8.74
C PHE A 142 14.52 7.75 -9.19
N SER A 143 13.86 6.93 -10.02
CA SER A 143 12.50 7.23 -10.50
C SER A 143 11.50 7.35 -9.35
N SER A 144 11.65 6.53 -8.30
CA SER A 144 10.76 6.57 -7.13
C SER A 144 11.04 7.77 -6.22
N ILE A 145 12.32 8.12 -6.03
CA ILE A 145 12.71 9.37 -5.33
C ILE A 145 12.16 10.57 -6.10
N PHE A 146 12.37 10.59 -7.42
CA PHE A 146 11.97 11.67 -8.31
C PHE A 146 10.45 11.88 -8.28
N GLU A 147 9.66 10.81 -8.36
CA GLU A 147 8.21 10.86 -8.27
C GLU A 147 7.73 11.49 -6.96
N LEU A 148 8.24 11.03 -5.82
CA LEU A 148 7.82 11.56 -4.53
C LEU A 148 8.26 13.02 -4.33
N THR A 149 9.47 13.34 -4.77
CA THR A 149 10.02 14.70 -4.70
C THR A 149 9.17 15.67 -5.51
N LEU A 150 8.85 15.33 -6.76
CA LEU A 150 7.95 16.11 -7.58
C LEU A 150 6.56 16.23 -6.96
N ARG A 151 6.02 15.15 -6.41
CA ARG A 151 4.71 15.17 -5.75
C ARG A 151 4.69 16.13 -4.58
N PHE A 152 5.74 16.13 -3.76
CA PHE A 152 5.87 17.04 -2.63
C PHE A 152 5.86 18.50 -3.07
N PHE A 153 6.76 18.89 -3.99
CA PHE A 153 6.85 20.28 -4.45
C PHE A 153 5.60 20.71 -5.22
N ALA A 154 5.02 19.84 -6.06
CA ALA A 154 3.78 20.13 -6.77
C ALA A 154 2.60 20.32 -5.79
N ALA A 155 2.52 19.51 -4.72
CA ALA A 155 1.46 19.65 -3.73
C ALA A 155 1.59 20.94 -2.94
N VAL A 156 2.81 21.29 -2.52
CA VAL A 156 3.10 22.57 -1.87
C VAL A 156 2.66 23.73 -2.77
N LEU A 157 3.08 23.73 -4.04
CA LEU A 157 2.75 24.78 -5.00
C LEU A 157 1.23 24.90 -5.26
N LEU A 158 0.54 23.79 -5.48
CA LEU A 158 -0.90 23.80 -5.74
C LEU A 158 -1.73 24.13 -4.50
N LEU A 159 -1.23 23.81 -3.29
CA LEU A 159 -1.82 24.27 -2.03
C LEU A 159 -1.68 25.79 -1.87
N PHE A 160 -0.52 26.36 -2.21
CA PHE A 160 -0.33 27.82 -2.21
C PHE A 160 -1.24 28.55 -3.19
N ILE A 161 -1.54 27.94 -4.35
CA ILE A 161 -2.52 28.47 -5.32
C ILE A 161 -3.97 28.36 -4.79
N GLY A 162 -4.20 27.62 -3.71
CA GLY A 162 -5.52 27.50 -3.07
C GLY A 162 -6.40 26.37 -3.62
N LEU A 163 -5.84 25.42 -4.38
CA LEU A 163 -6.58 24.31 -4.99
C LEU A 163 -6.97 23.19 -3.98
N LYS A 164 -6.58 23.34 -2.70
CA LYS A 164 -6.94 22.46 -1.57
C LYS A 164 -6.79 20.97 -1.94
N VAL A 165 -7.78 20.13 -1.63
CA VAL A 165 -7.78 18.67 -1.86
C VAL A 165 -7.51 18.32 -3.32
N GLY A 166 -8.15 19.03 -4.26
CA GLY A 166 -7.97 18.80 -5.70
C GLY A 166 -6.53 19.05 -6.15
N GLY A 167 -5.90 20.09 -5.60
CA GLY A 167 -4.49 20.41 -5.85
C GLY A 167 -3.54 19.30 -5.39
N VAL A 168 -3.75 18.73 -4.21
CA VAL A 168 -2.89 17.65 -3.69
C VAL A 168 -3.07 16.34 -4.48
N LEU A 169 -4.28 16.02 -4.90
CA LEU A 169 -4.54 14.89 -5.79
C LEU A 169 -3.87 15.10 -7.16
N LEU A 170 -4.05 16.28 -7.76
CA LEU A 170 -3.41 16.64 -9.03
C LEU A 170 -1.89 16.61 -8.94
N ALA A 171 -1.29 17.04 -7.83
CA ALA A 171 0.16 16.96 -7.61
C ALA A 171 0.68 15.53 -7.72
N SER A 172 -0.08 14.56 -7.19
CA SER A 172 0.24 13.13 -7.30
C SER A 172 0.18 12.67 -8.76
N THR A 173 -0.84 13.10 -9.50
CA THR A 173 -0.98 12.80 -10.93
C THR A 173 0.15 13.43 -11.75
N ILE A 174 0.45 14.71 -11.56
CA ILE A 174 1.53 15.41 -12.28
C ILE A 174 2.86 14.71 -12.08
N ALA A 175 3.22 14.42 -10.82
CA ALA A 175 4.47 13.72 -10.50
C ALA A 175 4.57 12.34 -11.14
N LEU A 176 3.46 11.60 -11.16
CA LEU A 176 3.34 10.29 -11.81
C LEU A 176 3.60 10.38 -13.32
N PHE A 177 2.99 11.35 -14.02
CA PHE A 177 3.19 11.52 -15.47
C PHE A 177 4.57 12.07 -15.81
N CYS A 178 5.13 12.97 -15.01
CA CYS A 178 6.52 13.41 -15.16
C CYS A 178 7.49 12.21 -15.01
N THR A 179 7.23 11.33 -14.04
CA THR A 179 8.00 10.10 -13.84
C THR A 179 7.82 9.14 -15.03
N LEU A 180 6.61 9.01 -15.56
CA LEU A 180 6.34 8.21 -16.75
C LEU A 180 7.13 8.71 -17.97
N ILE A 181 7.14 10.02 -18.21
CA ILE A 181 7.90 10.65 -19.29
C ILE A 181 9.40 10.36 -19.12
N PHE A 182 9.94 10.52 -17.91
CA PHE A 182 11.32 10.17 -17.59
C PHE A 182 11.63 8.70 -17.90
N LEU A 183 10.76 7.79 -17.47
CA LEU A 183 10.92 6.35 -17.68
C LEU A 183 10.86 5.97 -19.16
N PHE A 184 9.92 6.56 -19.91
CA PHE A 184 9.82 6.44 -21.36
C PHE A 184 11.09 6.89 -22.08
N TYR A 185 11.65 8.02 -21.66
CA TYR A 185 12.93 8.50 -22.18
C TYR A 185 14.09 7.54 -21.87
N LYS A 186 14.13 6.92 -20.69
CA LYS A 186 15.20 6.01 -20.27
C LYS A 186 15.08 4.60 -20.86
N ASN A 187 13.87 4.06 -21.01
CA ASN A 187 13.66 2.71 -21.52
C ASN A 187 13.58 2.65 -23.06
N LYS A 188 13.14 3.73 -23.71
CA LYS A 188 13.00 3.86 -25.18
C LYS A 188 12.21 2.67 -25.77
N ASN A 189 12.49 2.28 -27.01
CA ASN A 189 11.94 1.08 -27.68
C ASN A 189 10.41 1.08 -27.86
N PHE A 190 9.86 2.14 -28.45
CA PHE A 190 8.43 2.24 -28.73
C PHE A 190 7.99 1.47 -29.99
N PHE A 191 8.87 1.37 -30.99
CA PHE A 191 8.56 0.82 -32.32
C PHE A 191 9.13 -0.59 -32.52
N GLY A 192 8.47 -1.38 -33.39
CA GLY A 192 8.86 -2.72 -33.85
C GLY A 192 7.99 -3.87 -33.30
N GLN A 193 8.47 -5.12 -33.40
CA GLN A 193 7.69 -6.33 -33.13
C GLN A 193 7.24 -6.51 -31.66
N LYS A 194 6.12 -7.19 -31.46
CA LYS A 194 5.54 -7.48 -30.14
C LYS A 194 5.57 -8.98 -29.90
N ALA A 195 6.00 -9.40 -28.71
CA ALA A 195 5.99 -10.80 -28.32
C ALA A 195 4.59 -11.23 -27.84
N SER A 196 4.24 -12.51 -28.01
CA SER A 196 3.00 -13.05 -27.45
C SER A 196 3.09 -13.15 -25.93
N LEU A 197 2.04 -12.70 -25.23
CA LEU A 197 1.93 -12.83 -23.79
C LEU A 197 1.02 -14.01 -23.45
N ASN A 198 1.51 -14.92 -22.61
CA ASN A 198 0.67 -16.01 -22.11
C ASN A 198 -0.22 -15.50 -20.95
N ILE A 199 -1.37 -14.93 -21.29
CA ILE A 199 -2.32 -14.33 -20.34
C ILE A 199 -2.76 -15.33 -19.25
N LYS A 200 -2.87 -16.63 -19.57
CA LYS A 200 -3.25 -17.66 -18.61
C LYS A 200 -2.22 -17.82 -17.50
N ASN A 201 -0.93 -17.78 -17.84
CA ASN A 201 0.16 -17.80 -16.86
C ASN A 201 0.25 -16.51 -16.04
N ILE A 202 -0.08 -15.36 -16.66
CA ILE A 202 -0.18 -14.07 -15.97
C ILE A 202 -1.23 -14.13 -14.86
N ILE A 203 -2.45 -14.59 -15.20
CA ILE A 203 -3.57 -14.70 -14.25
C ILE A 203 -3.24 -15.71 -13.14
N LYS A 204 -2.67 -16.87 -13.48
CA LYS A 204 -2.29 -17.86 -12.46
C LYS A 204 -1.25 -17.31 -11.48
N THR A 205 -0.25 -16.58 -11.99
CA THR A 205 0.81 -16.00 -11.15
C THR A 205 0.27 -14.86 -10.28
N SER A 206 -0.65 -14.04 -10.81
CA SER A 206 -1.22 -12.92 -10.07
C SER A 206 -2.10 -13.36 -8.89
N LEU A 207 -2.80 -14.50 -9.01
CA LEU A 207 -3.64 -15.05 -7.93
C LEU A 207 -2.85 -15.40 -6.66
N TYR A 208 -1.58 -15.78 -6.75
CA TYR A 208 -0.78 -16.12 -5.56
C TYR A 208 -0.13 -14.91 -4.87
N ILE A 209 0.04 -13.78 -5.58
CA ILE A 209 0.78 -12.59 -5.12
C ILE A 209 -0.17 -11.55 -4.48
N SER A 210 -1.47 -11.67 -4.73
CA SER A 210 -2.51 -10.65 -4.53
C SER A 210 -2.87 -10.18 -3.10
N PRO A 211 -2.86 -10.99 -2.02
CA PRO A 211 -3.70 -10.62 -0.88
C PRO A 211 -3.16 -9.55 0.09
N SER A 212 -1.85 -9.41 0.27
CA SER A 212 -1.29 -8.68 1.42
C SER A 212 -1.55 -7.17 1.37
N GLY A 213 -1.54 -6.58 0.18
CA GLY A 213 -1.71 -5.13 0.04
C GLY A 213 -3.15 -4.63 0.22
N PHE A 214 -4.15 -5.52 0.15
CA PHE A 214 -5.55 -5.13 0.37
C PHE A 214 -5.82 -4.78 1.84
N PHE A 215 -5.17 -5.47 2.79
CA PHE A 215 -5.33 -5.18 4.22
C PHE A 215 -4.84 -3.77 4.61
N VAL A 216 -3.81 -3.25 3.94
CA VAL A 216 -3.10 -2.03 4.35
C VAL A 216 -3.89 -0.74 4.08
N TYR A 217 -4.75 -0.70 3.07
CA TYR A 217 -5.46 0.52 2.65
C TYR A 217 -6.98 0.45 2.85
N ALA A 218 -7.49 -0.71 3.23
CA ALA A 218 -8.91 -0.95 3.44
C ALA A 218 -9.53 0.00 4.48
N ASP A 219 -8.82 0.24 5.57
CA ASP A 219 -9.27 1.07 6.69
C ASP A 219 -9.55 2.51 6.28
N ASP A 220 -8.62 3.13 5.55
CA ASP A 220 -8.70 4.54 5.17
C ASP A 220 -9.77 4.84 4.09
N ILE A 221 -10.20 3.86 3.31
CA ILE A 221 -11.22 4.06 2.26
C ILE A 221 -12.61 4.11 2.88
N PHE A 222 -12.90 3.18 3.79
CA PHE A 222 -14.22 3.04 4.38
C PHE A 222 -14.46 4.00 5.54
N ILE A 223 -13.42 4.68 6.01
CA ILE A 223 -13.52 5.58 7.15
C ILE A 223 -14.59 6.66 7.01
N ARG A 224 -14.79 7.21 5.81
CA ARG A 224 -15.80 8.24 5.57
C ARG A 224 -17.22 7.71 5.57
N ARG A 225 -17.42 6.44 5.19
CA ARG A 225 -18.74 5.82 5.31
C ARG A 225 -19.16 5.71 6.77
N ILE A 226 -18.17 5.65 7.65
CA ILE A 226 -18.34 5.39 9.07
C ILE A 226 -18.38 6.69 9.87
N PHE A 227 -17.53 7.66 9.53
CA PHE A 227 -17.34 8.89 10.31
C PHE A 227 -17.56 10.16 9.48
N ASP A 228 -17.87 11.26 10.18
CA ASP A 228 -17.86 12.60 9.59
C ASP A 228 -16.44 13.01 9.15
N TRP A 229 -16.34 14.01 8.26
CA TRP A 229 -15.05 14.42 7.69
C TRP A 229 -14.02 14.86 8.73
N HIS A 230 -14.44 15.46 9.84
CA HIS A 230 -13.53 15.89 10.89
C HIS A 230 -12.94 14.67 11.62
N THR A 231 -13.80 13.75 12.06
CA THR A 231 -13.37 12.51 12.74
C THR A 231 -12.55 11.62 11.81
N ALA A 232 -12.93 11.53 10.53
CA ALA A 232 -12.15 10.81 9.51
C ALA A 232 -10.74 11.40 9.35
N GLY A 233 -10.60 12.73 9.36
CA GLY A 233 -9.29 13.39 9.32
C GLY A 233 -8.44 13.11 10.56
N LEU A 234 -9.04 13.16 11.75
CA LEU A 234 -8.35 12.83 13.00
C LEU A 234 -7.86 11.37 12.98
N PHE A 235 -8.71 10.41 12.64
CA PHE A 235 -8.27 9.03 12.53
C PHE A 235 -7.23 8.85 11.43
N ALA A 236 -7.37 9.47 10.26
CA ALA A 236 -6.42 9.27 9.17
C ALA A 236 -5.00 9.72 9.57
N SER A 237 -4.88 10.77 10.38
CA SER A 237 -3.59 11.16 10.97
C SER A 237 -3.02 10.10 11.92
N VAL A 238 -3.86 9.44 12.71
CA VAL A 238 -3.48 8.32 13.59
C VAL A 238 -3.09 7.08 12.79
N SER A 239 -3.84 6.77 11.73
CA SER A 239 -3.59 5.66 10.80
C SER A 239 -2.21 5.77 10.13
N ILE A 240 -1.83 6.96 9.67
CA ILE A 240 -0.50 7.19 9.08
C ILE A 240 0.63 6.85 10.07
N VAL A 241 0.49 7.27 11.33
CA VAL A 241 1.50 6.97 12.37
C VAL A 241 1.47 5.50 12.75
N GLY A 242 0.29 4.92 12.96
CA GLY A 242 0.12 3.53 13.36
C GLY A 242 0.61 2.52 12.32
N LYS A 243 0.48 2.84 11.02
CA LYS A 243 0.98 2.00 9.93
C LYS A 243 2.50 1.84 9.92
N VAL A 244 3.26 2.60 10.70
CA VAL A 244 4.71 2.39 10.84
C VAL A 244 5.05 0.95 11.23
N LEU A 245 4.25 0.31 12.09
CA LEU A 245 4.47 -1.09 12.49
C LEU A 245 4.08 -2.08 11.41
N VAL A 246 3.06 -1.76 10.60
CA VAL A 246 2.70 -2.55 9.43
C VAL A 246 3.87 -2.56 8.44
N TRP A 247 4.43 -1.38 8.12
CA TRP A 247 5.57 -1.25 7.23
C TRP A 247 6.83 -1.92 7.77
N LEU A 248 7.09 -1.78 9.07
CA LEU A 248 8.20 -2.45 9.75
C LEU A 248 8.04 -3.99 9.65
N THR A 249 6.85 -4.51 9.92
CA THR A 249 6.56 -5.95 9.86
C THR A 249 6.76 -6.49 8.43
N ILE A 250 6.23 -5.81 7.42
CA ILE A 250 6.41 -6.19 6.01
C ILE A 250 7.90 -6.16 5.61
N THR A 251 8.65 -5.16 6.06
CA THR A 251 10.08 -5.03 5.77
C THR A 251 10.87 -6.19 6.37
N ILE A 252 10.62 -6.55 7.62
CA ILE A 252 11.29 -7.67 8.30
C ILE A 252 10.89 -8.99 7.64
N LEU A 253 9.62 -9.16 7.26
CA LEU A 253 9.16 -10.33 6.51
C LEU A 253 9.88 -10.48 5.16
N GLY A 254 10.28 -9.39 4.51
CA GLY A 254 11.11 -9.46 3.30
C GLY A 254 12.43 -10.20 3.51
N VAL A 255 12.98 -10.18 4.74
CA VAL A 255 14.22 -10.88 5.12
C VAL A 255 13.94 -12.30 5.65
N TYR A 256 12.85 -12.47 6.40
CA TYR A 256 12.47 -13.77 6.99
C TYR A 256 11.81 -14.73 6.00
N PHE A 257 11.20 -14.21 4.93
CA PHE A 257 10.47 -15.01 3.96
C PHE A 257 11.34 -16.10 3.28
N PRO A 258 12.57 -15.83 2.80
CA PRO A 258 13.46 -16.88 2.29
C PRO A 258 13.77 -17.97 3.31
N GLU A 259 13.95 -17.62 4.58
CA GLU A 259 14.18 -18.59 5.66
C GLU A 259 12.94 -19.45 5.91
N PHE A 260 11.73 -18.88 5.82
CA PHE A 260 10.49 -19.68 5.88
C PHE A 260 10.44 -20.72 4.76
N VAL A 261 10.80 -20.34 3.53
CA VAL A 261 10.82 -21.27 2.39
C VAL A 261 11.87 -22.36 2.55
N LYS A 262 13.06 -22.00 3.06
CA LYS A 262 14.20 -22.92 3.25
C LYS A 262 13.95 -23.92 4.38
N LEU A 263 13.39 -23.45 5.49
CA LEU A 263 13.25 -24.23 6.71
C LEU A 263 11.90 -24.96 6.84
N LYS A 264 10.98 -24.81 5.88
CA LYS A 264 9.61 -25.38 5.94
C LYS A 264 9.49 -26.88 6.25
N ASN A 265 10.56 -27.64 6.01
CA ASN A 265 10.65 -29.08 6.27
C ASN A 265 11.56 -29.44 7.46
N SER A 266 12.01 -28.46 8.25
CA SER A 266 12.93 -28.64 9.38
C SER A 266 12.26 -28.27 10.70
N GLY A 267 12.64 -28.94 11.80
CA GLY A 267 12.18 -28.57 13.16
C GLY A 267 12.65 -27.17 13.60
N LYS A 268 13.61 -26.56 12.89
CA LYS A 268 14.03 -25.16 13.12
C LYS A 268 13.01 -24.13 12.62
N PHE A 269 12.04 -24.54 11.81
CA PHE A 269 10.99 -23.66 11.29
C PHE A 269 10.22 -22.95 12.41
N LYS A 270 9.87 -23.71 13.45
CA LYS A 270 9.21 -23.21 14.67
C LYS A 270 9.96 -22.03 15.28
N ASN A 271 11.27 -22.17 15.46
CA ASN A 271 12.09 -21.15 16.10
C ASN A 271 12.08 -19.84 15.33
N VAL A 272 12.15 -19.90 14.00
CA VAL A 272 12.11 -18.70 13.14
C VAL A 272 10.75 -18.02 13.18
N ILE A 273 9.66 -18.79 13.25
CA ILE A 273 8.30 -18.25 13.43
C ILE A 273 8.17 -17.54 14.79
N PHE A 274 8.61 -18.17 15.88
CA PHE A 274 8.56 -17.56 17.21
C PHE A 274 9.45 -16.31 17.32
N GLN A 275 10.62 -16.32 16.69
CA GLN A 275 11.46 -15.12 16.59
C GLN A 275 10.73 -13.98 15.89
N MET A 276 10.07 -14.25 14.77
CA MET A 276 9.28 -13.23 14.05
C MET A 276 8.15 -12.68 14.92
N PHE A 277 7.38 -13.54 15.61
CA PHE A 277 6.35 -13.08 16.54
C PHE A 277 6.93 -12.27 17.70
N GLY A 278 8.06 -12.70 18.27
CA GLY A 278 8.76 -11.96 19.33
C GLY A 278 9.22 -10.57 18.87
N ILE A 279 9.70 -10.45 17.63
CA ILE A 279 10.07 -9.15 17.04
C ILE A 279 8.84 -8.23 16.90
N VAL A 280 7.70 -8.76 16.44
CA VAL A 280 6.46 -7.97 16.33
C VAL A 280 5.99 -7.47 17.70
N VAL A 281 5.98 -8.34 18.71
CA VAL A 281 5.60 -7.97 20.08
C VAL A 281 6.57 -6.94 20.67
N LEU A 282 7.88 -7.12 20.47
CA LEU A 282 8.88 -6.17 20.94
C LEU A 282 8.72 -4.81 20.25
N ALA A 283 8.48 -4.79 18.94
CA ALA A 283 8.25 -3.56 18.18
C ALA A 283 6.99 -2.82 18.65
N GLU A 284 5.91 -3.55 18.97
CA GLU A 284 4.68 -2.99 19.55
C GLU A 284 4.95 -2.35 20.91
N ILE A 285 5.63 -3.06 21.82
CA ILE A 285 5.98 -2.55 23.16
C ILE A 285 6.85 -1.28 23.04
N LEU A 286 7.85 -1.30 22.16
CA LEU A 286 8.72 -0.14 21.92
C LEU A 286 7.94 1.03 21.33
N ALA A 287 7.02 0.79 20.39
CA ALA A 287 6.19 1.85 19.82
C ALA A 287 5.29 2.49 20.89
N GLN A 288 4.63 1.68 21.72
CA GLN A 288 3.81 2.17 22.84
C GLN A 288 4.63 2.99 23.84
N LEU A 289 5.85 2.54 24.16
CA LEU A 289 6.76 3.26 25.05
C LEU A 289 7.19 4.61 24.45
N VAL A 290 7.53 4.64 23.15
CA VAL A 290 7.87 5.90 22.45
C VAL A 290 6.67 6.85 22.45
N ILE A 291 5.46 6.35 22.21
CA ILE A 291 4.24 7.16 22.22
C ILE A 291 3.94 7.71 23.60
N PHE A 292 4.15 6.90 24.64
CA PHE A 292 3.97 7.33 26.02
C PHE A 292 4.93 8.47 26.40
N ILE A 293 6.20 8.41 25.96
CA ILE A 293 7.22 9.42 26.32
C ILE A 293 7.13 10.66 25.43
N THR A 294 7.05 10.49 24.11
CA THR A 294 7.18 11.58 23.12
C THR A 294 6.04 11.64 22.10
N GLY A 295 4.99 10.84 22.25
CA GLY A 295 3.92 10.71 21.25
C GLY A 295 3.18 12.01 20.97
N LYS A 296 2.73 12.74 22.02
CA LYS A 296 2.02 14.02 21.84
C LYS A 296 2.87 15.08 21.10
N PRO A 297 4.08 15.44 21.55
CA PRO A 297 4.88 16.46 20.85
C PRO A 297 5.25 16.04 19.43
N LEU A 298 5.61 14.76 19.21
CA LEU A 298 5.93 14.26 17.88
C LEU A 298 4.72 14.32 16.94
N PHE A 299 3.54 13.91 17.43
CA PHE A 299 2.31 13.93 16.65
C PHE A 299 1.89 15.34 16.26
N LEU A 300 1.96 16.31 17.18
CA LEU A 300 1.66 17.71 16.91
C LEU A 300 2.71 18.36 15.99
N LEU A 301 3.97 17.92 16.07
CA LEU A 301 5.03 18.31 15.14
C LEU A 301 4.83 17.72 13.72
N LEU A 302 4.05 16.66 13.56
CA LEU A 302 3.67 16.17 12.24
C LEU A 302 2.39 16.86 11.76
N PHE A 303 1.29 16.77 12.50
CA PHE A 303 -0.03 17.14 11.99
C PHE A 303 -0.50 18.54 12.38
N GLY A 304 0.03 19.12 13.46
CA GLY A 304 -0.36 20.42 14.01
C GLY A 304 -1.46 20.34 15.10
N TYR A 305 -1.66 21.45 15.80
CA TYR A 305 -2.55 21.55 16.97
C TYR A 305 -4.02 21.22 16.69
N LYS A 306 -4.51 21.45 15.45
CA LYS A 306 -5.88 21.09 15.05
C LYS A 306 -6.16 19.58 15.15
N PHE A 307 -5.12 18.75 15.22
CA PHE A 307 -5.21 17.29 15.34
C PHE A 307 -4.94 16.80 16.77
N GLU A 308 -4.78 17.68 17.76
CA GLU A 308 -4.59 17.28 19.16
C GLU A 308 -5.62 16.26 19.67
N PRO A 309 -6.94 16.37 19.35
CA PRO A 309 -7.91 15.38 19.77
C PRO A 309 -7.64 13.96 19.24
N ALA A 310 -6.85 13.81 18.18
CA ALA A 310 -6.50 12.51 17.61
C ALA A 310 -5.44 11.76 18.44
N VAL A 311 -4.64 12.47 19.23
CA VAL A 311 -3.53 11.88 20.01
C VAL A 311 -4.04 10.79 20.96
N GLN A 312 -5.22 10.98 21.55
CA GLN A 312 -5.84 10.01 22.46
C GLN A 312 -6.11 8.65 21.80
N PHE A 313 -6.32 8.61 20.47
CA PHE A 313 -6.61 7.38 19.74
C PHE A 313 -5.36 6.58 19.41
N LEU A 314 -4.17 7.18 19.53
CA LEU A 314 -2.92 6.58 19.09
C LEU A 314 -2.65 5.25 19.82
N PRO A 315 -2.64 5.15 21.16
CA PRO A 315 -2.39 3.87 21.84
C PRO A 315 -3.40 2.78 21.48
N TYR A 316 -4.67 3.15 21.28
CA TYR A 316 -5.74 2.22 20.91
C TYR A 316 -5.59 1.70 19.49
N TYR A 317 -5.12 2.54 18.55
CA TYR A 317 -4.84 2.11 17.18
C TYR A 317 -3.76 1.01 17.17
N PHE A 318 -2.67 1.22 17.90
CA PHE A 318 -1.57 0.27 18.03
C PHE A 318 -2.05 -1.09 18.56
N TRP A 319 -2.84 -1.07 19.65
CA TRP A 319 -3.49 -2.29 20.15
C TRP A 319 -4.42 -2.94 19.14
N ALA A 320 -5.22 -2.15 18.40
CA ALA A 320 -6.19 -2.66 17.44
C ALA A 320 -5.53 -3.40 16.27
N ILE A 321 -4.36 -2.93 15.80
CA ILE A 321 -3.65 -3.53 14.67
C ILE A 321 -2.76 -4.72 15.05
N LEU A 322 -2.48 -4.95 16.33
CA LEU A 322 -1.58 -6.04 16.75
C LEU A 322 -1.97 -7.42 16.19
N PRO A 323 -3.25 -7.87 16.24
CA PRO A 323 -3.65 -9.13 15.62
C PRO A 323 -3.50 -9.13 14.10
N LEU A 324 -3.66 -7.97 13.44
CA LEU A 324 -3.39 -7.83 12.00
C LEU A 324 -1.91 -8.08 11.69
N LEU A 325 -0.98 -7.55 12.50
CA LEU A 325 0.46 -7.80 12.32
C LEU A 325 0.78 -9.30 12.38
N PHE A 326 0.17 -10.02 13.32
CA PHE A 326 0.31 -11.48 13.39
C PHE A 326 -0.29 -12.20 12.18
N ASN A 327 -1.44 -11.74 11.69
CA ASN A 327 -2.04 -12.29 10.47
C ASN A 327 -1.14 -12.07 9.24
N ILE A 328 -0.45 -10.93 9.13
CA ILE A 328 0.51 -10.69 8.04
C ILE A 328 1.67 -11.71 8.09
N VAL A 329 2.16 -12.07 9.28
CA VAL A 329 3.16 -13.15 9.45
C VAL A 329 2.60 -14.50 8.98
N PHE A 330 1.37 -14.85 9.37
CA PHE A 330 0.72 -16.08 8.92
C PHE A 330 0.46 -16.11 7.42
N ILE A 331 0.09 -14.98 6.82
CA ILE A 331 -0.06 -14.84 5.37
C ILE A 331 1.29 -15.12 4.69
N SER A 332 2.39 -14.59 5.23
CA SER A 332 3.74 -14.87 4.71
C SER A 332 4.12 -16.35 4.81
N ILE A 333 3.76 -17.02 5.91
CA ILE A 333 3.93 -18.47 6.10
C ILE A 333 3.07 -19.25 5.09
N ALA A 334 1.80 -18.88 4.93
CA ALA A 334 0.88 -19.48 3.97
C ALA A 334 1.42 -19.41 2.53
N THR A 335 1.99 -18.25 2.17
CA THR A 335 2.67 -18.06 0.89
C THR A 335 3.92 -18.93 0.77
N ALA A 336 4.76 -19.01 1.80
CA ALA A 336 5.98 -19.83 1.78
C ALA A 336 5.71 -21.35 1.71
N LEU A 337 4.60 -21.80 2.30
CA LEU A 337 4.13 -23.18 2.27
C LEU A 337 3.28 -23.51 1.05
N GLU A 338 2.90 -22.49 0.25
CA GLU A 338 1.98 -22.59 -0.88
C GLU A 338 0.62 -23.23 -0.49
N ARG A 339 0.14 -22.93 0.71
CA ARG A 339 -1.08 -23.52 1.30
C ARG A 339 -1.93 -22.47 1.99
N GLY A 340 -3.24 -22.68 2.01
CA GLY A 340 -4.17 -21.81 2.75
C GLY A 340 -4.54 -20.50 2.04
N PHE A 341 -4.35 -20.38 0.71
CA PHE A 341 -4.72 -19.16 -0.03
C PHE A 341 -6.22 -18.81 0.16
N TYR A 342 -7.09 -19.83 0.20
CA TYR A 342 -8.53 -19.65 0.43
C TYR A 342 -8.82 -19.00 1.78
N LEU A 343 -8.04 -19.26 2.83
CA LEU A 343 -8.20 -18.61 4.13
C LEU A 343 -7.87 -17.11 4.05
N ILE A 344 -6.90 -16.73 3.22
CA ILE A 344 -6.53 -15.32 3.04
C ILE A 344 -7.64 -14.56 2.31
N TYR A 345 -8.23 -15.15 1.28
CA TYR A 345 -9.38 -14.55 0.60
C TYR A 345 -10.62 -14.52 1.50
N LEU A 346 -10.85 -15.56 2.29
CA LEU A 346 -11.93 -15.59 3.28
C LEU A 346 -11.73 -14.46 4.30
N HIS A 347 -10.51 -14.28 4.81
CA HIS A 347 -10.16 -13.16 5.69
C HIS A 347 -10.48 -11.80 5.06
N LEU A 348 -10.03 -11.55 3.82
CA LEU A 348 -10.33 -10.31 3.11
C LEU A 348 -11.83 -10.08 2.94
N ILE A 349 -12.58 -11.09 2.52
CA ILE A 349 -14.03 -10.98 2.30
C ILE A 349 -14.73 -10.60 3.61
N PHE A 350 -14.43 -11.30 4.71
CA PHE A 350 -15.02 -11.00 6.01
C PHE A 350 -14.62 -9.60 6.49
N TYR A 351 -13.34 -9.24 6.35
CA TYR A 351 -12.82 -7.93 6.74
C TYR A 351 -13.53 -6.78 6.02
N TYR A 352 -13.75 -6.88 4.71
CA TYR A 352 -14.48 -5.87 3.93
C TYR A 352 -15.99 -5.91 4.14
N SER A 353 -16.58 -7.09 4.33
CA SER A 353 -18.02 -7.23 4.55
C SER A 353 -18.48 -6.52 5.82
N GLY A 354 -17.68 -6.56 6.89
CA GLY A 354 -18.04 -5.87 8.13
C GLY A 354 -18.06 -4.36 7.98
N PHE A 355 -17.18 -3.75 7.16
CA PHE A 355 -17.27 -2.32 6.86
C PHE A 355 -18.54 -1.93 6.07
N ILE A 356 -19.17 -2.89 5.40
CA ILE A 356 -20.39 -2.65 4.64
C ILE A 356 -21.64 -2.87 5.49
N LEU A 357 -21.61 -3.87 6.37
CA LEU A 357 -22.78 -4.35 7.10
C LEU A 357 -22.89 -3.76 8.52
N ILE A 358 -21.78 -3.39 9.15
CA ILE A 358 -21.76 -2.89 10.53
C ILE A 358 -21.77 -1.37 10.53
N SER A 359 -22.69 -0.79 11.29
CA SER A 359 -22.69 0.64 11.62
C SER A 359 -21.80 0.87 12.85
N PHE A 360 -20.78 1.72 12.73
CA PHE A 360 -19.94 2.09 13.87
C PHE A 360 -20.33 3.48 14.37
N ASN A 361 -20.55 3.60 15.68
CA ASN A 361 -20.97 4.85 16.31
C ASN A 361 -19.77 5.66 16.83
N SER A 362 -18.61 5.01 17.05
CA SER A 362 -17.41 5.64 17.57
C SER A 362 -16.13 5.05 16.98
N VAL A 363 -15.04 5.83 17.04
CA VAL A 363 -13.69 5.39 16.65
C VAL A 363 -13.24 4.16 17.45
N TYR A 364 -13.69 4.05 18.71
CA TYR A 364 -13.39 2.90 19.55
C TYR A 364 -14.10 1.64 19.10
N ASP A 365 -15.35 1.73 18.63
CA ASP A 365 -16.07 0.57 18.08
C ASP A 365 -15.41 0.08 16.79
N TYR A 366 -14.90 1.01 15.99
CA TYR A 366 -14.10 0.70 14.83
C TYR A 366 -12.80 -0.05 15.19
N PHE A 367 -12.06 0.42 16.20
CA PHE A 367 -10.87 -0.27 16.70
C PHE A 367 -11.18 -1.66 17.27
N LYS A 368 -12.28 -1.79 18.02
CA LYS A 368 -12.75 -3.08 18.52
C LYS A 368 -13.05 -4.04 17.36
N TYR A 369 -13.69 -3.57 16.31
CA TYR A 369 -13.97 -4.41 15.14
C TYR A 369 -12.69 -4.89 14.46
N ILE A 370 -11.74 -3.99 14.16
CA ILE A 370 -10.44 -4.37 13.56
C ILE A 370 -9.72 -5.38 14.45
N PHE A 371 -9.70 -5.14 15.77
CA PHE A 371 -9.07 -6.05 16.70
C PHE A 371 -9.73 -7.43 16.68
N LEU A 372 -11.06 -7.49 16.84
CA LEU A 372 -11.81 -8.73 16.94
C LEU A 372 -11.75 -9.56 15.66
N ILE A 373 -11.96 -8.93 14.50
CA ILE A 373 -11.93 -9.66 13.22
C ILE A 373 -10.55 -10.26 13.00
N ASN A 374 -9.48 -9.48 13.23
CA ASN A 374 -8.13 -9.98 13.06
C ASN A 374 -7.76 -11.00 14.14
N LEU A 375 -8.26 -10.89 15.36
CA LEU A 375 -8.04 -11.89 16.42
C LEU A 375 -8.71 -13.22 16.08
N ILE A 376 -9.93 -13.19 15.52
CA ILE A 376 -10.61 -14.40 15.03
C ILE A 376 -9.76 -15.05 13.94
N PHE A 377 -9.29 -14.29 12.94
CA PHE A 377 -8.44 -14.87 11.89
C PHE A 377 -7.08 -15.34 12.40
N PHE A 378 -6.51 -14.67 13.39
CA PHE A 378 -5.28 -15.11 14.05
C PHE A 378 -5.45 -16.50 14.66
N THR A 379 -6.55 -16.73 15.38
CA THR A 379 -6.84 -18.05 15.96
C THR A 379 -7.10 -19.11 14.88
N ILE A 380 -7.80 -18.75 13.79
CA ILE A 380 -8.01 -19.65 12.64
C ILE A 380 -6.67 -20.04 11.99
N TYR A 381 -5.79 -19.06 11.73
CA TYR A 381 -4.48 -19.33 11.15
C TYR A 381 -3.59 -20.16 12.09
N ALA A 382 -3.57 -19.83 13.38
CA ALA A 382 -2.80 -20.58 14.37
C ALA A 382 -3.27 -22.03 14.47
N CYS A 383 -4.57 -22.29 14.42
CA CYS A 383 -5.15 -23.63 14.36
C CYS A 383 -4.79 -24.36 13.06
N PHE A 384 -4.92 -23.68 11.92
CA PHE A 384 -4.64 -24.26 10.59
C PHE A 384 -3.17 -24.66 10.43
N PHE A 385 -2.25 -23.80 10.86
CA PHE A 385 -0.80 -24.04 10.80
C PHE A 385 -0.24 -24.74 12.04
N ARG A 386 -1.08 -25.20 12.98
CA ARG A 386 -0.65 -25.81 14.25
C ARG A 386 0.35 -26.94 14.05
N LYS A 387 0.12 -27.83 13.07
CA LYS A 387 1.01 -28.97 12.80
C LYS A 387 2.38 -28.52 12.28
N ASP A 388 2.42 -27.47 11.47
CA ASP A 388 3.66 -26.93 10.92
C ASP A 388 4.44 -26.11 11.95
N VAL A 389 3.76 -25.49 12.92
CA VAL A 389 4.39 -24.71 14.00
C VAL A 389 4.81 -25.56 15.20
N TYR A 390 4.04 -26.59 15.57
CA TYR A 390 4.23 -27.31 16.84
C TYR A 390 4.58 -28.80 16.73
N ASN A 391 4.30 -29.47 15.61
CA ASN A 391 4.43 -30.94 15.49
C ASN A 391 5.53 -31.41 14.51
N LYS A 392 6.49 -30.55 14.18
CA LYS A 392 7.73 -30.87 13.46
C LYS A 392 8.91 -30.34 14.25
#